data_AF-A0A395ICP1-F1
#
_entry.id   AF-A0A395ICP1-F1
#
_cell.length_a   1.000
_cell.length_b   1.000
_cell.length_c   1.000
_cell.angle_alpha   90.00
_cell.angle_beta   90.00
_cell.angle_gamma   90.00
#
_symmetry.space_group_name_H-M   'P 1'
#
loop_
_entity.id
_entity.type
_entity.pdbx_description
1 polymer ?
#
loop_
_entity_poly.entity_id
_entity_poly.type
_entity_poly.pdbx_seq_one_letter_code
_entity_poly.pdbx_strand_id
1 'polypeptide(L)'
;MVLLTSILLPLYMYPKPGDWNWVTKAITAYPSVNFDIIINPHSGPGPINTFPDPNYLTAIAAFNAFDNTNLLGYVDTDYMHRETRDVVAEVDTYDNWATHTPENIHITGIFFDDCVSNWNTTTSASMSSIATQTHARNLSVALNPGVIADPAFFNIADRVLMVENRYDATKALASVGVVPANEHAKSSVMFYGFSGTVVEQEGLVKEIVGAGIGSLYVTTVDYVSESALWMQFVAAVDGCR
;
A
#
# COMPACT_ATOMS: atom_id res chain seq x y z
N MET A 1 20.42 6.64 -9.45
CA MET A 1 19.26 5.89 -9.98
C MET A 1 18.05 6.69 -9.55
N VAL A 2 17.24 7.20 -10.49
CA VAL A 2 15.97 7.86 -10.12
C VAL A 2 15.06 6.73 -9.62
N LEU A 3 14.59 6.81 -8.38
CA LEU A 3 13.59 5.86 -7.87
C LEU A 3 12.29 6.12 -8.64
N LEU A 4 11.79 5.09 -9.30
CA LEU A 4 10.53 5.17 -10.06
C LEU A 4 9.36 5.05 -9.08
N THR A 5 8.37 5.93 -9.24
CA THR A 5 7.14 5.90 -8.45
C THR A 5 6.36 4.62 -8.70
N SER A 6 6.00 3.88 -7.65
CA SER A 6 5.12 2.71 -7.71
C SER A 6 3.65 3.06 -7.53
N ILE A 7 2.77 2.15 -7.92
CA ILE A 7 1.33 2.21 -7.58
C ILE A 7 1.16 1.49 -6.25
N LEU A 8 0.63 2.16 -5.22
CA LEU A 8 0.29 1.55 -3.94
C LEU A 8 -1.23 1.31 -3.89
N LEU A 9 -1.69 0.12 -4.23
CA LEU A 9 -3.11 -0.22 -4.39
C LEU A 9 -3.69 -0.87 -3.12
N PRO A 10 -4.59 -0.20 -2.38
CA PRO A 10 -5.42 -0.86 -1.36
C PRO A 10 -6.48 -1.73 -2.04
N LEU A 11 -6.28 -3.04 -2.06
CA LEU A 11 -7.19 -3.99 -2.72
C LEU A 11 -8.03 -4.73 -1.68
N TYR A 12 -9.01 -4.02 -1.12
CA TYR A 12 -9.85 -4.52 -0.02
C TYR A 12 -11.14 -5.20 -0.52
N MET A 13 -11.24 -5.38 -1.83
CA MET A 13 -12.31 -6.15 -2.47
C MET A 13 -12.05 -7.65 -2.30
N TYR A 14 -13.06 -8.40 -1.84
CA TYR A 14 -12.96 -9.86 -1.76
C TYR A 14 -12.73 -10.49 -3.16
N PRO A 15 -11.75 -11.40 -3.35
CA PRO A 15 -11.34 -11.87 -4.66
C PRO A 15 -12.21 -13.01 -5.20
N LYS A 16 -13.51 -12.82 -5.43
CA LYS A 16 -14.28 -13.89 -6.12
C LYS A 16 -13.65 -14.16 -7.49
N PRO A 17 -13.79 -15.38 -8.04
CA PRO A 17 -13.18 -15.71 -9.32
C PRO A 17 -13.47 -14.67 -10.41
N GLY A 18 -12.41 -13.96 -10.82
CA GLY A 18 -12.46 -12.90 -11.85
C GLY A 18 -12.55 -11.47 -11.33
N ASP A 19 -12.89 -11.23 -10.06
CA ASP A 19 -13.10 -9.88 -9.50
C ASP A 19 -11.81 -9.05 -9.48
N TRP A 20 -10.63 -9.68 -9.45
CA TRP A 20 -9.33 -8.99 -9.50
C TRP A 20 -8.67 -8.98 -10.89
N ASN A 21 -9.34 -9.47 -11.94
CA ASN A 21 -8.77 -9.55 -13.29
C ASN A 21 -8.42 -8.17 -13.88
N TRP A 22 -9.07 -7.10 -13.43
CA TRP A 22 -8.75 -5.75 -13.86
C TRP A 22 -7.34 -5.30 -13.40
N VAL A 23 -6.87 -5.82 -12.26
CA VAL A 23 -5.53 -5.57 -11.74
C VAL A 23 -4.50 -6.32 -12.58
N THR A 24 -4.67 -7.64 -12.79
CA THR A 24 -3.74 -8.45 -13.60
C THR A 24 -3.67 -7.97 -15.06
N LYS A 25 -4.79 -7.48 -15.61
CA LYS A 25 -4.83 -6.83 -16.92
C LYS A 25 -3.93 -5.59 -16.98
N ALA A 26 -3.92 -4.76 -15.95
CA ALA A 26 -3.05 -3.58 -15.88
C ALA A 26 -1.57 -3.97 -15.68
N ILE A 27 -1.28 -4.90 -14.76
CA ILE A 27 0.07 -5.41 -14.52
C ILE A 27 0.70 -5.93 -15.83
N THR A 28 -0.07 -6.70 -16.61
CA THR A 28 0.36 -7.24 -17.90
C THR A 28 0.56 -6.15 -18.95
N ALA A 29 -0.32 -5.14 -18.98
CA ALA A 29 -0.27 -4.07 -19.97
C ALA A 29 0.87 -3.06 -19.72
N TYR A 30 1.30 -2.90 -18.46
CA TYR A 30 2.31 -1.93 -18.06
C TYR A 30 3.45 -2.61 -17.27
N PRO A 31 4.26 -3.47 -17.92
CA PRO A 31 5.31 -4.25 -17.25
C PRO A 31 6.42 -3.40 -16.62
N SER A 32 6.54 -2.13 -17.07
CA SER A 32 7.49 -1.18 -16.49
C SER A 32 7.01 -0.63 -15.15
N VAL A 33 5.70 -0.63 -14.87
CA VAL A 33 5.13 -0.08 -13.63
C VAL A 33 5.21 -1.12 -12.51
N ASN A 34 5.67 -0.69 -11.33
CA ASN A 34 5.65 -1.53 -10.13
C ASN A 34 4.32 -1.35 -9.40
N PHE A 35 3.72 -2.46 -9.00
CA PHE A 35 2.45 -2.50 -8.26
C PHE A 35 2.71 -3.05 -6.85
N ASP A 36 2.59 -2.19 -5.85
CA ASP A 36 2.57 -2.57 -4.44
C ASP A 36 1.10 -2.74 -4.03
N ILE A 37 0.63 -3.98 -3.88
CA ILE A 37 -0.79 -4.30 -3.68
C ILE A 37 -1.01 -4.73 -2.23
N ILE A 38 -1.90 -4.03 -1.53
CA ILE A 38 -2.23 -4.33 -0.13
C ILE A 38 -3.37 -5.37 -0.10
N ILE A 39 -3.09 -6.52 0.49
CA ILE A 39 -4.00 -7.66 0.63
C ILE A 39 -4.58 -7.64 2.04
N ASN A 40 -5.91 -7.63 2.14
CA ASN A 40 -6.63 -7.50 3.41
C ASN A 40 -7.79 -8.51 3.54
N PRO A 41 -7.52 -9.78 3.93
CA PRO A 41 -8.55 -10.78 4.08
C PRO A 41 -9.66 -10.42 5.08
N HIS A 42 -9.30 -9.89 6.25
CA HIS A 42 -10.22 -9.64 7.35
C HIS A 42 -9.66 -8.61 8.35
N SER A 43 -9.39 -7.38 7.91
CA SER A 43 -8.68 -6.36 8.69
C SER A 43 -7.39 -6.91 9.31
N GLY A 44 -6.66 -7.68 8.51
CA GLY A 44 -5.66 -8.64 8.97
C GLY A 44 -5.67 -9.92 8.12
N PRO A 45 -4.79 -10.89 8.42
CA PRO A 45 -4.66 -12.13 7.65
C PRO A 45 -5.83 -13.11 7.84
N GLY A 46 -6.77 -12.80 8.74
CA GLY A 46 -7.76 -13.74 9.25
C GLY A 46 -7.24 -14.45 10.51
N PRO A 47 -7.67 -15.71 10.77
CA PRO A 47 -7.22 -16.45 11.94
C PRO A 47 -5.68 -16.65 11.96
N ILE A 48 -5.08 -16.47 13.13
CA ILE A 48 -3.62 -16.57 13.32
C ILE A 48 -3.10 -17.98 12.98
N ASN A 49 -1.92 -18.05 12.37
CA ASN A 49 -1.25 -19.29 11.93
C ASN A 49 -2.09 -20.12 10.94
N THR A 50 -2.88 -19.46 10.09
CA THR A 50 -3.66 -20.12 9.03
C THR A 50 -3.36 -19.54 7.65
N PHE A 51 -3.72 -20.30 6.61
CA PHE A 51 -3.76 -19.82 5.24
C PHE A 51 -5.14 -19.21 4.96
N PRO A 52 -5.24 -18.25 4.02
CA PRO A 52 -6.52 -17.63 3.70
C PRO A 52 -7.40 -18.62 2.90
N ASP A 53 -8.64 -18.21 2.62
CA ASP A 53 -9.56 -19.06 1.88
C ASP A 53 -9.13 -19.26 0.40
N PRO A 54 -9.69 -20.27 -0.31
CA PRO A 54 -9.27 -20.61 -1.68
C PRO A 54 -9.34 -19.49 -2.72
N ASN A 55 -10.23 -18.51 -2.55
CA ASN A 55 -10.32 -17.37 -3.46
C ASN A 55 -9.10 -16.45 -3.30
N TYR A 56 -8.68 -16.19 -2.06
CA TYR A 56 -7.43 -15.47 -1.80
C TYR A 56 -6.21 -16.27 -2.26
N LEU A 57 -6.15 -17.57 -1.98
CA LEU A 57 -5.04 -18.42 -2.42
C LEU A 57 -4.80 -18.29 -3.93
N THR A 58 -5.86 -18.52 -4.71
CA THR A 58 -5.82 -18.45 -6.18
C THR A 58 -5.40 -17.07 -6.69
N ALA A 59 -5.96 -16.01 -6.11
CA ALA A 59 -5.73 -14.64 -6.58
C ALA A 59 -4.33 -14.13 -6.23
N ILE A 60 -3.84 -14.41 -5.03
CA ILE A 60 -2.47 -14.07 -4.60
C ILE A 60 -1.45 -14.83 -5.45
N ALA A 61 -1.67 -16.12 -5.71
CA ALA A 61 -0.81 -16.91 -6.58
C ALA A 61 -0.75 -16.36 -8.01
N ALA A 62 -1.87 -15.84 -8.53
CA ALA A 62 -1.91 -15.18 -9.83
C ALA A 62 -1.08 -13.89 -9.85
N PHE A 63 -1.08 -13.09 -8.78
CA PHE A 63 -0.24 -11.89 -8.67
C PHE A 63 1.25 -12.21 -8.53
N ASN A 64 1.59 -13.22 -7.72
CA ASN A 64 2.97 -13.65 -7.52
C ASN A 64 3.63 -14.28 -8.77
N ALA A 65 2.89 -14.41 -9.88
CA ALA A 65 3.42 -14.79 -11.18
C ALA A 65 4.05 -13.63 -11.97
N PHE A 66 3.95 -12.38 -11.48
CA PHE A 66 4.44 -11.17 -12.15
C PHE A 66 5.60 -10.53 -11.39
N ASP A 67 6.73 -10.32 -12.07
CA ASP A 67 7.95 -9.74 -11.46
C ASP A 67 7.79 -8.28 -11.01
N ASN A 68 6.83 -7.54 -11.58
CA ASN A 68 6.55 -6.14 -11.26
C ASN A 68 5.45 -5.98 -10.20
N THR A 69 5.17 -7.02 -9.42
CA THR A 69 4.17 -7.03 -8.35
C THR A 69 4.81 -7.34 -7.01
N ASN A 70 4.52 -6.51 -6.00
CA ASN A 70 4.86 -6.72 -4.60
C ASN A 70 3.56 -6.78 -3.80
N LEU A 71 3.43 -7.76 -2.90
CA LEU A 71 2.22 -7.93 -2.10
C LEU A 71 2.49 -7.53 -0.65
N LEU A 72 1.67 -6.64 -0.11
CA LEU A 72 1.75 -6.18 1.27
C LEU A 72 0.58 -6.74 2.09
N GLY A 73 0.85 -7.41 3.20
CA GLY A 73 -0.20 -7.83 4.14
C GLY A 73 -0.71 -6.63 4.94
N TYR A 74 -2.02 -6.43 5.01
CA TYR A 74 -2.62 -5.41 5.87
C TYR A 74 -2.62 -5.84 7.34
N VAL A 75 -2.20 -4.96 8.26
CA VAL A 75 -2.29 -5.15 9.71
C VAL A 75 -2.75 -3.86 10.37
N ASP A 76 -3.87 -3.89 11.08
CA ASP A 76 -4.36 -2.76 11.87
C ASP A 76 -3.54 -2.60 13.16
N THR A 77 -3.17 -1.38 13.54
CA THR A 77 -2.47 -1.10 14.80
C THR A 77 -3.33 -0.38 15.84
N ASP A 78 -4.53 0.09 15.46
CA ASP A 78 -5.48 0.87 16.26
C ASP A 78 -4.79 2.01 17.01
N TYR A 79 -4.01 2.83 16.30
CA TYR A 79 -3.25 3.95 16.88
C TYR A 79 -2.31 3.51 18.02
N MET A 80 -1.76 2.30 17.91
CA MET A 80 -0.95 1.61 18.91
C MET A 80 -1.71 1.23 20.20
N HIS A 81 -3.03 1.10 20.15
CA HIS A 81 -3.83 0.54 21.23
C HIS A 81 -3.84 -0.99 21.24
N ARG A 82 -3.45 -1.63 20.14
CA ARG A 82 -3.21 -3.08 20.10
C ARG A 82 -1.89 -3.44 20.78
N GLU A 83 -1.87 -4.56 21.49
CA GLU A 83 -0.66 -5.12 22.06
C GLU A 83 0.33 -5.50 20.94
N THR A 84 1.61 -5.14 21.09
CA THR A 84 2.65 -5.43 20.09
C THR A 84 2.71 -6.91 19.71
N ARG A 85 2.50 -7.82 20.66
CA ARG A 85 2.52 -9.27 20.39
C ARG A 85 1.38 -9.70 19.45
N ASP A 86 0.23 -9.04 19.51
CA ASP A 86 -0.94 -9.43 18.71
C ASP A 86 -0.76 -8.93 17.28
N VAL A 87 -0.23 -7.71 17.12
CA VAL A 87 0.19 -7.15 15.82
C VAL A 87 1.27 -8.03 15.19
N VAL A 88 2.29 -8.44 15.94
CA VAL A 88 3.35 -9.34 15.44
C VAL A 88 2.83 -10.71 15.07
N ALA A 89 1.83 -11.25 15.78
CA ALA A 89 1.22 -12.53 15.44
C ALA A 89 0.53 -12.50 14.06
N GLU A 90 -0.03 -11.35 13.66
CA GLU A 90 -0.58 -11.17 12.30
C GLU A 90 0.53 -11.08 11.25
N VAL A 91 1.63 -10.39 11.55
CA VAL A 91 2.84 -10.39 10.71
C VAL A 91 3.37 -11.81 10.52
N ASP A 92 3.47 -12.59 11.59
CA ASP A 92 3.86 -14.01 11.57
C ASP A 92 2.93 -14.86 10.70
N THR A 93 1.64 -14.56 10.76
CA THR A 93 0.65 -15.30 9.97
C THR A 93 0.83 -15.04 8.48
N TYR A 94 1.08 -13.80 8.06
CA TYR A 94 1.40 -13.49 6.68
C TYR A 94 2.77 -14.06 6.25
N ASP A 95 3.81 -13.97 7.08
CA ASP A 95 5.12 -14.56 6.79
C ASP A 95 5.02 -16.07 6.56
N ASN A 96 4.19 -16.75 7.37
CA ASN A 96 3.92 -18.18 7.22
C ASN A 96 3.24 -18.54 5.89
N TRP A 97 2.60 -17.60 5.17
CA TRP A 97 2.01 -17.89 3.87
C TRP A 97 3.05 -18.34 2.83
N ALA A 98 4.30 -17.89 2.95
CA ALA A 98 5.40 -18.35 2.09
C ALA A 98 5.69 -19.86 2.22
N THR A 99 5.20 -20.52 3.27
CA THR A 99 5.35 -21.97 3.48
C THR A 99 4.25 -22.80 2.78
N HIS A 100 3.25 -22.16 2.19
CA HIS A 100 2.19 -22.84 1.46
C HIS A 100 2.77 -23.50 0.20
N THR A 101 2.71 -24.83 0.14
CA THR A 101 3.30 -25.60 -0.96
C THR A 101 2.39 -25.81 -2.17
N PRO A 102 1.04 -25.85 -2.05
CA PRO A 102 0.18 -25.97 -3.22
C PRO A 102 0.28 -24.77 -4.18
N GLU A 103 0.43 -23.55 -3.64
CA GLU A 103 0.35 -22.30 -4.39
C GLU A 103 1.30 -21.25 -3.80
N ASN A 104 1.89 -20.40 -4.65
CA ASN A 104 2.79 -19.35 -4.21
C ASN A 104 2.01 -18.14 -3.68
N ILE A 105 1.76 -18.09 -2.38
CA ILE A 105 0.94 -17.04 -1.76
C ILE A 105 1.72 -16.11 -0.83
N HIS A 106 3.04 -15.99 -1.02
CA HIS A 106 3.87 -15.13 -0.18
C HIS A 106 3.48 -13.65 -0.28
N ILE A 107 3.81 -12.90 0.78
CA ILE A 107 3.87 -11.44 0.78
C ILE A 107 5.33 -10.99 0.78
N THR A 108 5.57 -9.74 0.41
CA THR A 108 6.90 -9.09 0.41
C THR A 108 7.02 -8.02 1.48
N GLY A 109 5.93 -7.64 2.14
CA GLY A 109 5.91 -6.61 3.17
C GLY A 109 4.62 -6.54 3.95
N ILE A 110 4.59 -5.64 4.93
CA ILE A 110 3.41 -5.34 5.75
C ILE A 110 3.05 -3.87 5.59
N PHE A 111 1.77 -3.61 5.36
CA PHE A 111 1.16 -2.30 5.45
C PHE A 111 0.45 -2.21 6.80
N PHE A 112 1.03 -1.44 7.72
CA PHE A 112 0.44 -1.18 9.03
C PHE A 112 -0.51 0.00 8.94
N ASP A 113 -1.79 -0.23 9.23
CA ASP A 113 -2.82 0.80 9.20
C ASP A 113 -3.11 1.40 10.58
N ASP A 114 -3.82 2.53 10.58
CA ASP A 114 -4.19 3.31 11.76
C ASP A 114 -2.97 3.63 12.64
N CYS A 115 -1.85 4.00 12.01
CA CYS A 115 -0.64 4.36 12.73
C CYS A 115 -0.76 5.73 13.40
N VAL A 116 -0.03 5.92 14.50
CA VAL A 116 0.16 7.27 15.07
C VAL A 116 0.99 8.15 14.13
N SER A 117 0.64 9.43 14.04
CA SER A 117 1.39 10.42 13.24
C SER A 117 2.41 11.23 14.02
N ASN A 118 2.33 11.27 15.35
CA ASN A 118 3.25 12.02 16.19
C ASN A 118 4.26 11.09 16.86
N TRP A 119 5.55 11.41 16.75
CA TRP A 119 6.60 10.69 17.46
C TRP A 119 6.56 11.04 18.96
N ASN A 120 6.30 10.05 19.80
CA ASN A 120 6.42 10.16 21.26
C ASN A 120 7.01 8.88 21.85
N THR A 121 7.59 8.97 23.05
CA THR A 121 8.39 7.90 23.66
C THR A 121 7.67 6.57 23.83
N THR A 122 6.34 6.57 23.98
CA THR A 122 5.58 5.35 24.24
C THR A 122 5.18 4.68 22.93
N THR A 123 4.45 5.38 22.06
CA THR A 123 3.93 4.76 20.83
C THR A 123 5.03 4.51 19.80
N SER A 124 6.09 5.33 19.78
CA SER A 124 7.25 5.09 18.90
C SER A 124 8.04 3.85 19.29
N ALA A 125 8.05 3.45 20.57
CA ALA A 125 8.70 2.22 21.01
C ALA A 125 7.96 0.99 20.47
N SER A 126 6.62 0.97 20.55
CA SER A 126 5.78 -0.07 19.94
C SER A 126 5.96 -0.12 18.43
N MET A 127 5.91 1.03 17.75
CA MET A 127 6.13 1.15 16.30
C MET A 127 7.51 0.65 15.86
N SER A 128 8.56 1.01 16.60
CA SER A 128 9.92 0.54 16.33
C SER A 128 10.04 -0.98 16.53
N SER A 129 9.33 -1.53 17.53
CA SER A 129 9.32 -2.96 17.80
C SER A 129 8.63 -3.76 16.69
N ILE A 130 7.46 -3.33 16.22
CA ILE A 130 6.76 -4.01 15.12
C ILE A 130 7.57 -3.92 13.81
N ALA A 131 8.17 -2.77 13.54
CA ALA A 131 9.00 -2.57 12.35
C ALA A 131 10.27 -3.47 12.39
N THR A 132 11.00 -3.46 13.51
CA THR A 132 12.19 -4.30 13.69
C THR A 132 11.87 -5.78 13.52
N GLN A 133 10.75 -6.24 14.10
CA GLN A 133 10.34 -7.64 13.98
C GLN A 133 9.91 -7.99 12.54
N THR A 134 9.24 -7.07 11.84
CA THR A 134 8.86 -7.26 10.44
C THR A 134 10.10 -7.36 9.54
N HIS A 135 11.07 -6.45 9.71
CA HIS A 135 12.34 -6.50 8.99
C HIS A 135 13.14 -7.77 9.29
N ALA A 136 13.08 -8.30 10.51
CA ALA A 136 13.73 -9.57 10.86
C ALA A 136 13.19 -10.78 10.08
N ARG A 137 12.00 -10.66 9.48
CA ARG A 137 11.40 -11.66 8.56
C ARG A 137 11.71 -11.36 7.09
N ASN A 138 12.53 -10.35 6.81
CA ASN A 138 12.82 -9.84 5.47
C ASN A 138 11.58 -9.28 4.75
N LEU A 139 10.62 -8.77 5.50
CA LEU A 139 9.42 -8.10 4.99
C LEU A 139 9.60 -6.59 5.06
N SER A 140 9.23 -5.86 4.01
CA SER A 140 9.25 -4.38 4.04
C SER A 140 8.16 -3.82 4.95
N VAL A 141 8.37 -2.61 5.47
CA VAL A 141 7.44 -1.91 6.37
C VAL A 141 6.87 -0.67 5.68
N ALA A 142 5.57 -0.66 5.44
CA ALA A 142 4.81 0.53 5.07
C ALA A 142 3.93 0.94 6.25
N LEU A 143 4.00 2.21 6.66
CA LEU A 143 3.18 2.75 7.75
C LEU A 143 2.12 3.69 7.19
N ASN A 144 0.88 3.54 7.64
CA ASN A 144 -0.20 4.44 7.32
C ASN A 144 -0.71 5.21 8.53
N PRO A 145 -0.18 6.42 8.77
CA PRO A 145 -0.80 7.38 9.66
C PRO A 145 -1.97 8.15 9.03
N GLY A 146 -2.17 8.06 7.71
CA GLY A 146 -3.20 8.75 6.94
C GLY A 146 -3.01 10.27 6.80
N VAL A 147 -2.05 10.83 7.54
CA VAL A 147 -1.77 12.27 7.63
C VAL A 147 -0.27 12.52 7.70
N ILE A 148 0.12 13.79 7.57
CA ILE A 148 1.52 14.21 7.71
C ILE A 148 2.03 13.78 9.09
N ALA A 149 3.01 12.88 9.07
CA ALA A 149 3.61 12.30 10.25
C ALA A 149 5.01 12.84 10.52
N ASP A 150 5.48 12.64 11.75
CA ASP A 150 6.83 13.00 12.16
C ASP A 150 7.88 12.28 11.28
N PRO A 151 8.87 13.00 10.70
CA PRO A 151 9.90 12.39 9.87
C PRO A 151 10.69 11.26 10.54
N ALA A 152 10.71 11.17 11.88
CA ALA A 152 11.36 10.08 12.59
C ALA A 152 10.83 8.69 12.21
N PHE A 153 9.58 8.56 11.73
CA PHE A 153 9.04 7.29 11.25
C PHE A 153 9.77 6.74 10.01
N PHE A 154 10.40 7.59 9.20
CA PHE A 154 11.21 7.12 8.06
C PHE A 154 12.50 6.39 8.49
N ASN A 155 12.90 6.44 9.77
CA ASN A 155 14.02 5.65 10.28
C ASN A 155 13.65 4.17 10.51
N ILE A 156 12.36 3.86 10.65
CA ILE A 156 11.88 2.50 10.93
C ILE A 156 11.05 1.91 9.78
N ALA A 157 10.61 2.73 8.84
CA ALA A 157 9.76 2.30 7.73
C ALA A 157 10.45 2.46 6.37
N ASP A 158 10.10 1.59 5.43
CA ASP A 158 10.49 1.67 4.02
C ASP A 158 9.61 2.64 3.25
N ARG A 159 8.34 2.76 3.66
CA ARG A 159 7.32 3.66 3.12
C ARG A 159 6.48 4.28 4.24
N VAL A 160 6.02 5.52 4.06
CA VAL A 160 5.02 6.15 4.95
C VAL A 160 3.94 6.81 4.10
N LEU A 161 2.67 6.46 4.32
CA LEU A 161 1.53 7.10 3.68
C LEU A 161 1.21 8.42 4.39
N MET A 162 1.75 9.50 3.81
CA MET A 162 1.74 10.85 4.38
C MET A 162 0.45 11.61 4.08
N VAL A 163 -0.29 11.19 3.05
CA VAL A 163 -1.54 11.82 2.63
C VAL A 163 -2.51 10.71 2.25
N GLU A 164 -3.59 10.57 3.01
CA GLU A 164 -4.73 9.76 2.62
C GLU A 164 -6.00 10.60 2.77
N ASN A 165 -6.57 11.04 1.65
CA ASN A 165 -7.70 11.96 1.69
C ASN A 165 -8.72 11.62 0.62
N ARG A 166 -9.98 11.98 0.88
CA ARG A 166 -10.95 12.15 -0.19
C ARG A 166 -10.45 13.26 -1.13
N TYR A 167 -10.51 13.01 -2.43
CA TYR A 167 -10.11 14.00 -3.42
C TYR A 167 -10.91 15.30 -3.30
N ASP A 168 -10.17 16.41 -3.26
CA ASP A 168 -10.67 17.77 -3.33
C ASP A 168 -9.72 18.53 -4.26
N ALA A 169 -10.21 18.97 -5.41
CA ALA A 169 -9.41 19.63 -6.45
C ALA A 169 -8.67 20.87 -5.94
N THR A 170 -9.19 21.53 -4.89
CA THR A 170 -8.58 22.73 -4.31
C THR A 170 -7.50 22.43 -3.28
N LYS A 171 -7.40 21.18 -2.81
CA LYS A 171 -6.50 20.78 -1.72
C LYS A 171 -5.53 19.67 -2.07
N ALA A 172 -5.81 18.84 -3.07
CA ALA A 172 -5.03 17.65 -3.37
C ALA A 172 -3.53 17.97 -3.52
N LEU A 173 -3.14 18.83 -4.46
CA LEU A 173 -1.74 19.20 -4.66
C LEU A 173 -1.14 19.97 -3.48
N ALA A 174 -1.93 20.80 -2.79
CA ALA A 174 -1.48 21.49 -1.58
C ALA A 174 -1.13 20.50 -0.45
N SER A 175 -1.91 19.40 -0.30
CA SER A 175 -1.63 18.35 0.67
C SER A 175 -0.40 17.52 0.32
N VAL A 176 -0.08 17.38 -0.97
CA VAL A 176 1.19 16.76 -1.41
C VAL A 176 2.37 17.69 -1.15
N GLY A 177 2.19 19.00 -1.39
CA GLY A 177 3.24 20.02 -1.22
C GLY A 177 3.70 20.25 0.24
N VAL A 178 3.01 19.70 1.23
CA VAL A 178 3.44 19.74 2.64
C VAL A 178 4.25 18.51 3.06
N VAL A 179 4.38 17.50 2.21
CA VAL A 179 5.27 16.37 2.47
C VAL A 179 6.73 16.89 2.42
N PRO A 180 7.60 16.53 3.39
CA PRO A 180 8.99 16.98 3.38
C PRO A 180 9.73 16.50 2.14
N ALA A 181 10.35 17.43 1.40
CA ALA A 181 11.01 17.15 0.13
C ALA A 181 12.10 16.07 0.20
N ASN A 182 12.84 16.01 1.32
CA ASN A 182 13.85 14.98 1.57
C ASN A 182 13.27 13.58 1.77
N GLU A 183 11.97 13.48 2.08
CA GLU A 183 11.27 12.21 2.33
C GLU A 183 10.34 11.80 1.19
N HIS A 184 10.22 12.59 0.11
CA HIS A 184 9.35 12.29 -1.03
C HIS A 184 9.55 10.88 -1.57
N ALA A 185 10.81 10.48 -1.77
CA ALA A 185 11.16 9.19 -2.33
C ALA A 185 10.76 8.00 -1.45
N LYS A 186 10.43 8.20 -0.17
CA LYS A 186 9.89 7.20 0.77
C LYS A 186 8.42 7.46 1.14
N SER A 187 7.83 8.56 0.69
CA SER A 187 6.45 8.91 0.98
C SER A 187 5.48 8.28 -0.01
N SER A 188 4.29 7.99 0.47
CA SER A 188 3.13 7.56 -0.30
C SER A 188 2.01 8.60 -0.19
N VAL A 189 1.17 8.72 -1.23
CA VAL A 189 -0.03 9.57 -1.22
C VAL A 189 -1.22 8.85 -1.86
N MET A 190 -2.41 9.03 -1.31
CA MET A 190 -3.64 8.42 -1.79
C MET A 190 -4.79 9.43 -1.86
N PHE A 191 -5.54 9.36 -2.96
CA PHE A 191 -6.77 10.12 -3.16
C PHE A 191 -7.91 9.21 -3.59
N TYR A 192 -8.92 9.05 -2.73
CA TYR A 192 -10.13 8.29 -3.04
C TYR A 192 -11.31 9.21 -3.39
N GLY A 193 -12.34 8.67 -4.04
CA GLY A 193 -13.49 9.47 -4.48
C GLY A 193 -13.13 10.57 -5.49
N PHE A 194 -12.11 10.36 -6.32
CA PHE A 194 -11.73 11.26 -7.40
C PHE A 194 -12.91 11.51 -8.33
N SER A 195 -13.26 12.79 -8.49
CA SER A 195 -14.46 13.21 -9.25
C SER A 195 -14.13 14.05 -10.48
N GLY A 196 -12.86 14.10 -10.88
CA GLY A 196 -12.41 14.82 -12.06
C GLY A 196 -12.51 13.99 -13.34
N THR A 197 -12.05 14.58 -14.43
CA THR A 197 -11.91 13.98 -15.77
C THR A 197 -10.62 13.18 -15.89
N VAL A 198 -10.49 12.42 -16.98
CA VAL A 198 -9.24 11.73 -17.35
C VAL A 198 -8.04 12.68 -17.38
N VAL A 199 -8.21 13.85 -18.00
CA VAL A 199 -7.14 14.85 -18.15
C VAL A 199 -6.71 15.41 -16.79
N GLU A 200 -7.68 15.63 -15.89
CA GLU A 200 -7.37 16.09 -14.52
C GLU A 200 -6.67 15.00 -13.70
N GLN A 201 -7.04 13.73 -13.87
CA GLN A 201 -6.36 12.63 -13.20
C GLN A 201 -4.91 12.50 -13.70
N GLU A 202 -4.71 12.57 -15.02
CA GLU A 202 -3.38 12.54 -15.63
C GLU A 202 -2.51 13.71 -15.16
N GLY A 203 -3.08 14.93 -15.09
CA GLY A 203 -2.39 16.10 -14.56
C GLY A 203 -2.00 15.94 -13.09
N LEU A 204 -2.92 15.46 -12.24
CA LEU A 204 -2.65 15.18 -10.83
C LEU A 204 -1.52 14.16 -10.67
N VAL A 205 -1.55 13.06 -11.43
CA VAL A 205 -0.51 12.02 -11.40
C VAL A 205 0.84 12.60 -11.81
N LYS A 206 0.90 13.38 -12.88
CA LYS A 206 2.15 14.01 -13.36
C LYS A 206 2.77 14.92 -12.32
N GLU A 207 1.98 15.73 -11.63
CA GLU A 207 2.48 16.61 -10.57
C GLU A 207 3.01 15.82 -9.37
N ILE A 208 2.30 14.76 -8.94
CA ILE A 208 2.73 13.90 -7.82
C ILE A 208 4.03 13.15 -8.16
N VAL A 209 4.09 12.54 -9.34
CA VAL A 209 5.29 11.81 -9.81
C VAL A 209 6.45 12.79 -10.04
N GLY A 210 6.17 13.95 -10.63
CA GLY A 210 7.17 15.02 -10.85
C GLY A 210 7.74 15.60 -9.56
N ALA A 211 6.99 15.59 -8.46
CA ALA A 211 7.49 15.93 -7.14
C ALA A 211 8.46 14.87 -6.57
N GLY A 212 8.52 13.67 -7.15
CA GLY A 212 9.37 12.57 -6.70
C GLY A 212 8.75 11.73 -5.57
N ILE A 213 7.42 11.77 -5.42
CA ILE A 213 6.71 10.93 -4.46
C ILE A 213 6.93 9.46 -4.81
N GLY A 214 7.28 8.66 -3.80
CA GLY A 214 7.74 7.30 -4.00
C GLY A 214 6.66 6.31 -4.44
N SER A 215 5.41 6.54 -4.04
CA SER A 215 4.27 5.73 -4.51
C SER A 215 2.95 6.49 -4.42
N LEU A 216 1.98 6.19 -5.26
CA LEU A 216 0.66 6.83 -5.20
C LEU A 216 -0.51 5.92 -5.56
N TYR A 217 -1.72 6.34 -5.20
CA TYR A 217 -2.95 5.81 -5.76
C TYR A 217 -4.05 6.86 -5.86
N VAL A 218 -4.76 6.86 -7.00
CA VAL A 218 -5.90 7.74 -7.24
C VAL A 218 -7.07 6.90 -7.77
N THR A 219 -8.19 6.90 -7.06
CA THR A 219 -9.38 6.13 -7.42
C THR A 219 -10.64 6.99 -7.42
N THR A 220 -11.57 6.70 -8.35
CA THR A 220 -12.87 7.38 -8.42
C THR A 220 -13.84 6.96 -7.31
N VAL A 221 -13.54 5.87 -6.61
CA VAL A 221 -14.41 5.20 -5.64
C VAL A 221 -13.68 4.99 -4.31
N ASP A 222 -14.09 3.98 -3.54
CA ASP A 222 -13.41 3.51 -2.33
C ASP A 222 -12.34 2.43 -2.67
N TYR A 223 -11.92 1.67 -1.66
CA TYR A 223 -10.92 0.60 -1.78
C TYR A 223 -11.53 -0.80 -1.97
N VAL A 224 -12.86 -0.90 -2.03
CA VAL A 224 -13.59 -2.17 -2.21
C VAL A 224 -14.25 -2.26 -3.60
N SER A 225 -13.91 -1.33 -4.51
CA SER A 225 -14.52 -1.19 -5.83
C SER A 225 -13.46 -0.85 -6.89
N GLU A 226 -13.66 -1.31 -8.14
CA GLU A 226 -12.80 -0.93 -9.27
C GLU A 226 -13.02 0.54 -9.64
N SER A 227 -11.92 1.28 -9.80
CA SER A 227 -11.95 2.67 -10.28
C SER A 227 -12.38 2.73 -11.74
N ALA A 228 -13.32 3.62 -12.06
CA ALA A 228 -13.77 3.84 -13.44
C ALA A 228 -12.65 4.37 -14.36
N LEU A 229 -11.60 4.94 -13.76
CA LEU A 229 -10.42 5.46 -14.46
C LEU A 229 -9.14 4.65 -14.18
N TRP A 230 -9.26 3.39 -13.72
CA TRP A 230 -8.10 2.57 -13.34
C TRP A 230 -7.02 2.51 -14.43
N MET A 231 -7.39 2.12 -15.65
CA MET A 231 -6.41 1.97 -16.74
C MET A 231 -5.79 3.31 -17.15
N GLN A 232 -6.52 4.42 -17.04
CA GLN A 232 -6.02 5.77 -17.32
C GLN A 232 -5.04 6.23 -16.23
N PHE A 233 -5.33 5.94 -14.97
CA PHE A 233 -4.42 6.17 -13.86
C PHE A 233 -3.10 5.42 -14.06
N VAL A 234 -3.16 4.12 -14.35
CA VAL A 234 -1.95 3.31 -14.58
C VAL A 234 -1.15 3.82 -15.79
N ALA A 235 -1.83 4.17 -16.89
CA ALA A 235 -1.20 4.77 -18.07
C ALA A 235 -0.50 6.10 -17.74
N ALA A 236 -1.10 6.93 -16.90
CA ALA A 236 -0.51 8.20 -16.49
C ALA A 236 0.76 7.98 -15.66
N VAL A 237 0.79 6.98 -14.78
CA VAL A 237 2.00 6.62 -14.00
C VAL A 237 3.10 6.10 -14.92
N ASP A 238 2.77 5.23 -15.86
CA ASP A 238 3.72 4.72 -16.85
C ASP A 238 4.33 5.85 -17.70
N GLY A 239 3.49 6.78 -18.17
CA GLY A 239 3.89 7.90 -19.03
C GLY A 239 4.74 8.99 -18.34
N CYS A 240 4.96 8.92 -17.03
CA CYS A 240 5.81 9.86 -16.28
C CYS A 240 7.26 9.38 -16.11
N ARG A 241 7.60 8.20 -16.62
CA ARG A 241 8.88 7.53 -16.40
C ARG A 241 9.96 7.93 -17.41
#